data_AF-A0A098BPA5-F1
#
_entry.id   AF-A0A098BPA5-F1
#
_cell.length_a   1.000
_cell.length_b   1.000
_cell.length_c   1.000
_cell.angle_alpha   90.00
_cell.angle_beta   90.00
_cell.angle_gamma   90.00
#
_symmetry.space_group_name_H-M   'P 1'
#
loop_
_entity.id
_entity.type
_entity.pdbx_description
1 polymer ?
#
loop_
_entity_poly.entity_id
_entity_poly.type
_entity_poly.pdbx_seq_one_letter_code
_entity_poly.pdbx_strand_id
1 'polypeptide(L)'
;MHPHTPAVAVPATPHATALLTEWLIRELTPLVLTHAGLPDPQRLYRLPPITGAHITRPGKLRRHVRALEQVLAQIEVHLRTGLRRRPPTPLTTDSAPAVPGEVLEVTGLLAGAVAELGSPAAALANRTVLTAAGVIAAGAGTAEAFDSWSTTAWSYCTVVSQVWQDEPRARMFVDPR
;
A
#
# COMPACT_ATOMS: atom_id res chain seq x y z
N MET A 1 8.84 -26.60 0.50
CA MET A 1 7.62 -26.03 1.10
C MET A 1 7.44 -24.66 0.48
N HIS A 2 6.48 -24.49 -0.42
CA HIS A 2 6.11 -23.15 -0.86
C HIS A 2 5.41 -22.47 0.32
N PRO A 3 5.90 -21.34 0.85
CA PRO A 3 5.23 -20.67 1.94
C PRO A 3 3.86 -20.21 1.44
N HIS A 4 2.79 -20.67 2.07
CA HIS A 4 1.46 -20.12 1.84
C HIS A 4 1.50 -18.64 2.25
N THR A 5 1.12 -17.75 1.34
CA THR A 5 1.02 -16.33 1.68
C THR A 5 -0.23 -16.14 2.55
N PRO A 6 -0.10 -15.60 3.77
CA PRO A 6 -1.24 -15.36 4.64
C PRO A 6 -2.17 -14.33 3.97
N ALA A 7 -3.46 -14.60 3.92
CA ALA A 7 -4.45 -13.73 3.29
C ALA A 7 -5.68 -13.48 4.20
N VAL A 8 -6.47 -12.46 3.85
CA VAL A 8 -7.71 -12.11 4.56
C VAL A 8 -8.89 -12.28 3.61
N ALA A 9 -9.96 -12.92 4.10
CA ALA A 9 -11.22 -13.07 3.36
C ALA A 9 -11.84 -11.71 3.00
N VAL A 10 -12.30 -11.56 1.76
CA VAL A 10 -13.11 -10.42 1.31
C VAL A 10 -14.51 -10.94 0.92
N PRO A 11 -15.61 -10.33 1.40
CA PRO A 11 -15.65 -9.14 2.26
C PRO A 11 -15.23 -9.43 3.70
N ALA A 12 -14.39 -8.54 4.25
CA ALA A 12 -13.98 -8.57 5.65
C ALA A 12 -14.97 -7.77 6.52
N THR A 13 -14.93 -7.94 7.85
CA THR A 13 -15.76 -7.11 8.73
C THR A 13 -15.32 -5.64 8.68
N PRO A 14 -16.13 -4.68 9.19
CA PRO A 14 -15.71 -3.28 9.24
C PRO A 14 -14.44 -3.04 10.06
N HIS A 15 -14.12 -3.90 11.03
CA HIS A 15 -12.91 -3.77 11.84
C HIS A 15 -11.67 -4.25 11.09
N ALA A 16 -11.67 -5.46 10.55
CA ALA A 16 -10.63 -5.95 9.65
C ALA A 16 -10.39 -5.03 8.44
N THR A 17 -11.46 -4.53 7.81
CA THR A 17 -11.35 -3.55 6.71
C THR A 17 -10.67 -2.26 7.18
N ALA A 18 -10.96 -1.80 8.40
CA ALA A 18 -10.34 -0.62 8.98
C ALA A 18 -8.84 -0.82 9.23
N LEU A 19 -8.46 -1.95 9.83
CA LEU A 19 -7.06 -2.31 10.08
C LEU A 19 -6.26 -2.39 8.78
N LEU A 20 -6.79 -3.07 7.76
CA LEU A 20 -6.13 -3.16 6.44
C LEU A 20 -6.05 -1.79 5.75
N THR A 21 -7.08 -0.95 5.89
CA THR A 21 -7.06 0.41 5.33
C THR A 21 -6.09 1.32 6.08
N GLU A 22 -6.00 1.18 7.41
CA GLU A 22 -5.02 1.84 8.26
C GLU A 22 -3.60 1.48 7.82
N TRP A 23 -3.29 0.19 7.74
CA TRP A 23 -2.02 -0.30 7.26
C TRP A 23 -1.68 0.22 5.86
N LEU A 24 -2.60 0.10 4.89
CA LEU A 24 -2.36 0.58 3.53
C LEU A 24 -2.01 2.08 3.50
N ILE A 25 -2.82 2.92 4.15
CA ILE A 25 -2.67 4.38 4.06
C ILE A 25 -1.53 4.90 4.94
N ARG A 26 -1.43 4.41 6.18
CA ARG A 26 -0.57 4.98 7.21
C ARG A 26 0.73 4.23 7.43
N GLU A 27 0.89 3.02 6.88
CA GLU A 27 2.11 2.23 7.02
C GLU A 27 2.73 1.90 5.67
N LEU A 28 2.04 1.14 4.82
CA LEU A 28 2.57 0.66 3.54
C LEU A 28 2.85 1.83 2.57
N THR A 29 1.88 2.73 2.36
CA THR A 29 2.06 3.86 1.44
C THR A 29 3.29 4.70 1.81
N PRO A 30 3.42 5.22 3.06
CA PRO A 30 4.59 6.03 3.40
C PRO A 30 5.90 5.23 3.45
N LEU A 31 5.86 3.92 3.75
CA LEU A 31 7.03 3.03 3.65
C LEU A 31 7.55 2.98 2.20
N VAL A 32 6.68 2.64 1.24
CA VAL A 32 7.08 2.52 -0.17
C VAL A 32 7.48 3.87 -0.76
N LEU A 33 6.82 4.97 -0.35
CA LEU A 33 7.26 6.33 -0.72
C LEU A 33 8.67 6.65 -0.20
N THR A 34 8.98 6.25 1.03
CA THR A 34 10.32 6.43 1.61
C THR A 34 11.36 5.66 0.81
N HIS A 35 11.08 4.39 0.48
CA HIS A 35 11.97 3.57 -0.35
C HIS A 35 12.13 4.09 -1.78
N ALA A 36 11.11 4.74 -2.32
CA ALA A 36 11.14 5.37 -3.64
C ALA A 36 11.84 6.74 -3.62
N GLY A 37 12.24 7.27 -2.46
CA GLY A 37 12.77 8.63 -2.34
C GLY A 37 11.76 9.71 -2.70
N LEU A 38 10.45 9.41 -2.60
CA LEU A 38 9.37 10.30 -2.99
C LEU A 38 8.95 11.23 -1.84
N PRO A 39 8.39 12.42 -2.17
CA PRO A 39 8.15 13.47 -1.17
C PRO A 39 7.04 13.14 -0.16
N ASP A 40 7.21 13.72 1.04
CA ASP A 40 6.23 13.85 2.13
C ASP A 40 5.54 12.55 2.62
N PRO A 41 6.27 11.43 2.83
CA PRO A 41 5.69 10.22 3.46
C PRO A 41 5.19 10.52 4.89
N GLN A 42 5.83 11.47 5.58
CA GLN A 42 5.52 11.85 6.96
C GLN A 42 4.10 12.39 7.15
N ARG A 43 3.49 12.99 6.11
CA ARG A 43 2.09 13.43 6.15
C ARG A 43 1.14 12.28 6.44
N LEU A 44 1.39 11.10 5.88
CA LEU A 44 0.50 9.94 6.00
C LEU A 44 0.61 9.29 7.38
N TYR A 45 1.83 9.18 7.94
CA TYR A 45 2.02 8.70 9.32
C TYR A 45 1.24 9.53 10.35
N ARG A 46 1.14 10.85 10.14
CA ARG A 46 0.46 11.81 11.04
C ARG A 46 -1.06 11.86 10.89
N LEU A 47 -1.65 11.08 9.99
CA LEU A 47 -3.10 11.03 9.85
C LEU A 47 -3.75 10.40 11.09
N PRO A 48 -5.04 10.70 11.39
CA PRO A 48 -5.76 10.00 12.44
C PRO A 48 -5.89 8.50 12.15
N PRO A 49 -5.91 7.64 13.19
CA PRO A 49 -6.19 6.20 13.06
C PRO A 49 -7.50 5.90 12.35
N ILE A 50 -7.52 4.80 11.60
CA ILE A 50 -8.70 4.37 10.84
C ILE A 50 -9.35 3.23 11.62
N THR A 51 -10.50 3.55 12.19
CA THR A 51 -11.30 2.60 12.95
C THR A 51 -12.51 2.11 12.15
N GLY A 52 -13.17 1.04 12.59
CA GLY A 52 -14.40 0.54 11.94
C GLY A 52 -15.50 1.60 11.81
N ALA A 53 -15.49 2.62 12.68
CA ALA A 53 -16.41 3.76 12.59
C ALA A 53 -16.18 4.65 11.36
N HIS A 54 -14.99 4.60 10.74
CA HIS A 54 -14.65 5.26 9.48
C HIS A 54 -15.13 4.46 8.27
N ILE A 55 -15.04 3.13 8.36
CA ILE A 55 -15.52 2.20 7.32
C ILE A 55 -17.03 2.24 7.22
N THR A 56 -17.75 2.35 8.35
CA THR A 56 -19.22 2.48 8.35
C THR A 56 -19.73 3.87 7.93
N ARG A 57 -18.86 4.89 7.86
CA ARG A 57 -19.23 6.28 7.52
C ARG A 57 -18.19 6.92 6.59
N PRO A 58 -18.39 6.91 5.28
CA PRO A 58 -17.35 7.24 4.28
C PRO A 58 -16.80 8.65 4.42
N GLY A 59 -17.64 9.61 4.82
CA GLY A 59 -17.25 11.00 5.07
C GLY A 59 -16.16 11.19 6.12
N LYS A 60 -15.86 10.18 6.95
CA LYS A 60 -14.77 10.24 7.92
C LYS A 60 -13.38 10.01 7.32
N LEU A 61 -13.29 9.45 6.11
CA LEU A 61 -12.00 9.27 5.40
C LEU A 61 -11.61 10.48 4.55
N ARG A 62 -12.42 11.55 4.52
CA ARG A 62 -12.14 12.75 3.71
C ARG A 62 -10.78 13.40 3.99
N ARG A 63 -10.30 13.33 5.23
CA ARG A 63 -8.97 13.86 5.58
C ARG A 63 -7.85 13.02 4.96
N HIS A 64 -8.00 11.70 4.96
CA HIS A 64 -7.05 10.76 4.33
C HIS A 64 -7.04 10.94 2.81
N VAL A 65 -8.22 11.08 2.19
CA VAL A 65 -8.36 11.38 0.75
C VAL A 65 -7.58 12.63 0.38
N ARG A 66 -7.83 13.76 1.06
CA ARG A 66 -7.14 15.03 0.78
C ARG A 66 -5.62 14.92 0.94
N ALA A 67 -5.16 14.19 1.95
CA ALA A 67 -3.72 14.00 2.17
C ALA A 67 -3.09 13.17 1.04
N LEU A 68 -3.76 12.11 0.59
CA LEU A 68 -3.30 11.26 -0.52
C LEU A 68 -3.32 12.02 -1.85
N GLU A 69 -4.34 12.83 -2.12
CA GLU A 69 -4.38 13.70 -3.30
C GLU A 69 -3.21 14.69 -3.32
N GLN A 70 -2.89 15.29 -2.17
CA GLN A 70 -1.74 16.18 -2.02
C GLN A 70 -0.42 15.46 -2.26
N VAL A 71 -0.24 14.26 -1.69
CA VAL A 71 0.95 13.44 -1.90
C VAL A 71 1.10 13.07 -3.38
N LEU A 72 0.03 12.60 -4.03
CA LEU A 72 0.06 12.28 -5.46
C LEU A 72 0.40 13.48 -6.32
N ALA A 73 -0.14 14.66 -6.02
CA ALA A 73 0.22 15.89 -6.73
C ALA A 73 1.70 16.25 -6.56
N GLN A 74 2.26 16.08 -5.35
CA GLN A 74 3.68 16.31 -5.10
C GLN A 74 4.57 15.27 -5.81
N ILE A 75 4.18 13.99 -5.83
CA ILE A 75 4.86 12.95 -6.59
C ILE A 75 4.87 13.30 -8.07
N GLU A 76 3.72 13.73 -8.62
CA GLU A 76 3.62 14.09 -10.02
C GLU A 76 4.54 15.27 -10.39
N VAL A 77 4.59 16.31 -9.55
CA VAL A 77 5.54 17.42 -9.70
C VAL A 77 6.98 16.91 -9.61
N HIS A 78 7.29 16.10 -8.58
CA HIS A 78 8.62 15.55 -8.37
C HIS A 78 9.09 14.74 -9.58
N LEU A 79 8.27 13.81 -10.07
CA LEU A 79 8.59 12.99 -11.24
C LEU A 79 8.78 13.84 -12.49
N ARG A 80 7.91 14.82 -12.76
CA ARG A 80 8.09 15.74 -13.91
C ARG A 80 9.41 16.53 -13.84
N THR A 81 9.82 16.93 -12.63
CA THR A 81 11.10 17.65 -12.44
C THR A 81 12.32 16.73 -12.48
N GLY A 82 12.20 15.50 -11.98
CA GLY A 82 13.27 14.50 -11.88
C GLY A 82 13.53 13.73 -13.17
N LEU A 83 12.51 13.51 -14.01
CA LEU A 83 12.61 12.85 -15.32
C LEU A 83 13.58 13.53 -16.29
N ARG A 84 14.02 14.77 -16.01
CA ARG A 84 15.02 15.49 -16.80
C ARG A 84 16.47 15.19 -16.41
N ARG A 85 16.73 14.43 -15.33
CA ARG A 85 18.06 14.33 -14.71
C ARG A 85 18.72 12.94 -14.72
N ARG A 86 18.03 11.87 -15.09
CA ARG A 86 18.61 10.50 -15.09
C ARG A 86 18.28 9.78 -16.39
N PRO A 87 19.27 9.25 -17.14
CA PRO A 87 18.96 8.36 -18.25
C PRO A 87 18.25 7.12 -17.70
N PRO A 88 17.24 6.60 -18.41
CA PRO A 88 16.55 5.38 -17.98
C PRO A 88 17.57 4.24 -17.94
N THR A 89 17.81 3.70 -16.75
CA THR A 89 18.52 2.43 -16.62
C THR A 89 17.64 1.37 -17.27
N PRO A 90 18.13 0.57 -18.24
CA PRO A 90 17.32 -0.46 -18.85
C PRO A 90 16.81 -1.42 -17.77
N LEU A 91 15.49 -1.64 -17.74
CA LEU A 91 14.86 -2.64 -16.90
C LEU A 91 15.46 -4.00 -17.25
N THR A 92 16.32 -4.54 -16.40
CA THR A 92 16.78 -5.92 -16.55
C THR A 92 15.64 -6.84 -16.14
N THR A 93 15.34 -7.83 -16.99
CA THR A 93 14.23 -8.79 -16.80
C THR A 93 14.35 -9.65 -15.53
N ASP A 94 15.50 -9.61 -14.84
CA ASP A 94 15.81 -10.40 -13.65
C ASP A 94 15.67 -9.62 -12.32
N SER A 95 15.17 -8.38 -12.34
CA SER A 95 15.00 -7.59 -11.12
C SER A 95 13.77 -8.05 -10.33
N ALA A 96 13.95 -8.41 -9.06
CA ALA A 96 12.84 -8.70 -8.15
C ALA A 96 11.85 -7.52 -8.10
N PRO A 97 10.53 -7.76 -8.01
CA PRO A 97 9.55 -6.67 -7.92
C PRO A 97 9.75 -5.90 -6.61
N ALA A 98 9.56 -4.59 -6.61
CA ALA A 98 9.75 -3.74 -5.42
C ALA A 98 8.70 -3.96 -4.31
N VAL A 99 7.58 -4.60 -4.64
CA VAL A 99 6.48 -4.96 -3.74
C VAL A 99 5.98 -6.35 -4.15
N PRO A 100 5.68 -7.26 -3.20
CA PRO A 100 5.12 -8.58 -3.53
C PRO A 100 3.82 -8.48 -4.32
N GLY A 101 3.61 -9.40 -5.26
CA GLY A 101 2.41 -9.41 -6.11
C GLY A 101 1.14 -9.58 -5.31
N GLU A 102 1.18 -10.41 -4.27
CA GLU A 102 0.07 -10.68 -3.35
C GLU A 102 -0.32 -9.43 -2.55
N VAL A 103 0.66 -8.62 -2.17
CA VAL A 103 0.41 -7.32 -1.52
C VAL A 103 -0.31 -6.37 -2.49
N LEU A 104 0.09 -6.34 -3.76
CA LEU A 104 -0.59 -5.53 -4.79
C LEU A 104 -2.02 -6.04 -5.06
N GLU A 105 -2.24 -7.34 -5.06
CA GLU A 105 -3.56 -7.94 -5.22
C GLU A 105 -4.49 -7.55 -4.05
N VAL A 106 -4.03 -7.73 -2.81
CA VAL A 106 -4.80 -7.39 -1.61
C VAL A 106 -5.14 -5.90 -1.54
N THR A 107 -4.18 -5.04 -1.87
CA THR A 107 -4.42 -3.59 -1.89
C THR A 107 -5.36 -3.16 -3.01
N GLY A 108 -5.34 -3.86 -4.15
CA GLY A 108 -6.33 -3.72 -5.21
C GLY A 108 -7.75 -4.13 -4.79
N LEU A 109 -7.90 -5.29 -4.13
CA LEU A 109 -9.18 -5.75 -3.59
C LEU A 109 -9.72 -4.79 -2.52
N LEU A 110 -8.85 -4.31 -1.63
CA LEU A 110 -9.21 -3.34 -0.60
C LEU A 110 -9.63 -1.99 -1.22
N ALA A 111 -8.97 -1.56 -2.29
CA ALA A 111 -9.37 -0.38 -3.04
C ALA A 111 -10.80 -0.49 -3.58
N GLY A 112 -11.17 -1.64 -4.13
CA GLY A 112 -12.54 -1.93 -4.55
C GLY A 112 -13.53 -1.91 -3.38
N ALA A 113 -13.24 -2.67 -2.32
CA ALA A 113 -14.12 -2.78 -1.16
C ALA A 113 -14.40 -1.41 -0.49
N VAL A 114 -13.38 -0.57 -0.29
CA VAL A 114 -13.55 0.75 0.33
C VAL A 114 -14.23 1.74 -0.64
N ALA A 115 -14.04 1.57 -1.95
CA ALA A 115 -14.76 2.36 -2.96
C ALA A 115 -16.25 2.03 -3.00
N GLU A 116 -16.64 0.76 -2.88
CA GLU A 116 -18.05 0.34 -2.75
C GLU A 116 -18.72 0.95 -1.51
N LEU A 117 -17.96 1.16 -0.45
CA LEU A 117 -18.43 1.89 0.73
C LEU A 117 -18.57 3.39 0.47
N GLY A 118 -18.06 3.94 -0.63
CA GLY A 118 -18.20 5.35 -1.01
C GLY A 118 -17.00 6.22 -0.66
N SER A 119 -15.81 5.64 -0.49
CA SER A 119 -14.57 6.38 -0.23
C SER A 119 -13.45 6.00 -1.21
N PRO A 120 -12.80 6.97 -1.88
CA PRO A 120 -11.67 6.67 -2.77
C PRO A 120 -10.34 6.49 -2.03
N ALA A 121 -10.31 6.53 -0.69
CA ALA A 121 -9.07 6.60 0.09
C ALA A 121 -8.12 5.42 -0.19
N ALA A 122 -8.61 4.19 -0.17
CA ALA A 122 -7.78 3.01 -0.44
C ALA A 122 -7.32 2.95 -1.90
N ALA A 123 -8.15 3.38 -2.86
CA ALA A 123 -7.77 3.45 -4.27
C ALA A 123 -6.64 4.46 -4.53
N LEU A 124 -6.70 5.63 -3.88
CA LEU A 124 -5.62 6.64 -3.96
C LEU A 124 -4.33 6.12 -3.34
N ALA A 125 -4.41 5.41 -2.21
CA ALA A 125 -3.25 4.81 -1.56
C ALA A 125 -2.64 3.69 -2.42
N ASN A 126 -3.46 2.78 -2.97
CA ASN A 126 -3.00 1.75 -3.91
C ASN A 126 -2.28 2.36 -5.12
N ARG A 127 -2.86 3.40 -5.73
CA ARG A 127 -2.22 4.13 -6.83
C ARG A 127 -0.88 4.73 -6.42
N THR A 128 -0.79 5.26 -5.21
CA THR A 128 0.46 5.83 -4.66
C THR A 128 1.53 4.75 -4.50
N VAL A 129 1.16 3.60 -3.93
CA VAL A 129 2.04 2.42 -3.80
C VAL A 129 2.53 1.94 -5.16
N LEU A 130 1.64 1.76 -6.14
CA LEU A 130 2.00 1.33 -7.50
C LEU A 130 2.97 2.31 -8.17
N THR A 131 2.74 3.61 -8.01
CA THR A 131 3.62 4.65 -8.57
C THR A 131 5.01 4.58 -7.94
N ALA A 132 5.07 4.47 -6.61
CA ALA A 132 6.33 4.39 -5.87
C ALA A 132 7.09 3.07 -6.15
N ALA A 133 6.38 1.95 -6.23
CA ALA A 133 6.95 0.66 -6.62
C ALA A 133 7.56 0.71 -8.02
N GLY A 134 6.92 1.38 -8.97
CA GLY A 134 7.47 1.60 -10.31
C GLY A 134 8.78 2.40 -10.32
N VAL A 135 8.90 3.41 -9.44
CA VAL A 135 10.14 4.18 -9.26
C VAL A 135 11.28 3.30 -8.72
N ILE A 136 10.98 2.47 -7.72
CA ILE A 136 11.97 1.55 -7.13
C ILE A 136 12.39 0.50 -8.16
N ALA A 137 11.44 -0.12 -8.86
CA ALA A 137 11.70 -1.13 -9.89
C ALA A 137 12.53 -0.59 -11.06
N ALA A 138 12.41 0.72 -11.37
CA ALA A 138 13.24 1.38 -12.37
C ALA A 138 14.66 1.73 -11.87
N GLY A 139 15.04 1.34 -10.65
CA GLY A 139 16.32 1.68 -10.03
C GLY A 139 16.47 3.16 -9.67
N ALA A 140 15.35 3.89 -9.60
CA ALA A 140 15.34 5.32 -9.29
C ALA A 140 15.00 5.62 -7.81
N GLY A 141 14.66 4.59 -7.02
CA GLY A 141 14.43 4.70 -5.58
C GLY A 141 15.71 4.87 -4.77
N THR A 142 15.54 5.01 -3.46
CA THR A 142 16.63 5.08 -2.45
C THR A 142 16.92 3.72 -1.83
N ALA A 143 16.01 2.76 -1.93
CA ALA A 143 16.22 1.38 -1.51
C ALA A 143 16.31 0.45 -2.73
N GLU A 144 17.00 -0.68 -2.58
CA GLU A 144 16.97 -1.73 -3.59
C GLU A 144 15.58 -2.40 -3.64
N ALA A 145 15.24 -2.96 -4.81
CA ALA A 145 13.93 -3.57 -5.01
C ALA A 145 13.70 -4.76 -4.05
N PHE A 146 14.73 -5.55 -3.76
CA PHE A 146 14.63 -6.67 -2.82
C PHE A 146 14.42 -6.22 -1.36
N ASP A 147 15.08 -5.14 -0.93
CA ASP A 147 14.89 -4.58 0.41
C ASP A 147 13.47 -4.03 0.58
N SER A 148 12.95 -3.36 -0.46
CA SER A 148 11.57 -2.92 -0.49
C SER A 148 10.60 -4.09 -0.46
N TRP A 149 10.86 -5.12 -1.27
CA TRP A 149 10.04 -6.33 -1.33
C TRP A 149 9.96 -7.02 0.04
N SER A 150 11.10 -7.28 0.68
CA SER A 150 11.17 -7.99 1.96
C SER A 150 10.51 -7.22 3.09
N THR A 151 10.73 -5.90 3.15
CA THR A 151 10.13 -5.04 4.18
C THR A 151 8.61 -4.92 4.01
N THR A 152 8.13 -4.80 2.77
CA THR A 152 6.69 -4.75 2.48
C THR A 152 6.00 -6.09 2.74
N ALA A 153 6.66 -7.21 2.40
CA ALA A 153 6.18 -8.55 2.76
C ALA A 153 6.06 -8.71 4.29
N TRP A 154 7.08 -8.27 5.04
CA TRP A 154 7.05 -8.33 6.51
C TRP A 154 5.93 -7.47 7.12
N SER A 155 5.78 -6.24 6.63
CA SER A 155 4.69 -5.34 7.04
C SER A 155 3.32 -5.97 6.78
N TYR A 156 3.13 -6.61 5.62
CA TYR A 156 1.90 -7.31 5.28
C TYR A 156 1.62 -8.50 6.21
N CYS A 157 2.62 -9.37 6.44
CA CYS A 157 2.47 -10.49 7.36
C CYS A 157 2.12 -10.04 8.78
N THR A 158 2.62 -8.88 9.21
CA THR A 158 2.32 -8.30 10.52
C THR A 158 0.85 -7.89 10.63
N VAL A 159 0.33 -7.10 9.68
CA VAL A 159 -1.07 -6.66 9.72
C VAL A 159 -2.04 -7.85 9.56
N VAL A 160 -1.72 -8.82 8.71
CA VAL A 160 -2.57 -10.00 8.53
C VAL A 160 -2.62 -10.83 9.81
N SER A 161 -1.47 -11.00 10.46
CA SER A 161 -1.40 -11.70 11.75
C SER A 161 -2.25 -10.99 12.82
N GLN A 162 -2.26 -9.66 12.84
CA GLN A 162 -3.11 -8.88 13.73
C GLN A 162 -4.59 -9.08 13.42
N VAL A 163 -4.99 -8.95 12.15
CA VAL A 163 -6.38 -9.22 11.71
C VAL A 163 -6.82 -10.63 12.11
N TRP A 164 -5.95 -11.62 11.97
CA TRP A 164 -6.24 -13.02 12.34
C TRP A 164 -6.33 -13.27 13.84
N GLN A 165 -5.68 -12.45 14.67
CA GLN A 165 -5.78 -12.51 16.13
C GLN A 165 -7.10 -11.88 16.58
N ASP A 166 -7.43 -10.71 16.05
CA ASP A 166 -8.65 -9.97 16.40
C ASP A 166 -9.90 -10.64 15.81
N GLU A 167 -9.78 -11.26 14.63
CA GLU A 167 -10.86 -11.90 13.90
C GLU A 167 -10.46 -13.28 13.34
N PRO A 168 -10.46 -14.34 14.16
CA PRO A 168 -10.04 -15.67 13.73
C PRO A 168 -10.86 -16.25 12.56
N ARG A 169 -12.10 -15.77 12.35
CA ARG A 169 -12.97 -16.18 11.24
C ARG A 169 -12.59 -15.56 9.89
N ALA A 170 -11.74 -14.53 9.87
CA ALA A 170 -11.25 -13.87 8.66
C ALA A 170 -9.99 -14.55 8.07
N ARG A 171 -9.49 -15.62 8.71
CA ARG A 171 -8.29 -16.37 8.32
C ARG A 171 -8.50 -17.07 6.98
N MET A 172 -7.66 -16.76 5.98
CA MET A 172 -7.55 -17.55 4.75
C MET A 172 -6.10 -17.82 4.41
N PHE A 173 -5.82 -19.03 3.95
CA PHE A 173 -4.53 -19.37 3.35
C PHE A 173 -4.71 -19.40 1.84
N VAL A 174 -3.87 -18.66 1.11
CA VAL A 174 -3.84 -18.74 -0.36
C VAL A 174 -2.71 -19.67 -0.74
N ASP A 175 -3.05 -20.68 -1.56
CA ASP A 175 -2.04 -21.54 -2.17
C ASP A 175 -1.27 -20.75 -3.24
N PRO A 176 0.08 -20.75 -3.20
CA PRO A 176 0.87 -20.18 -4.28
C PRO A 176 0.60 -21.00 -5.56
N ARG A 177 0.12 -20.33 -6.60
CA ARG A 177 -0.03 -20.92 -7.94
C ARG A 177 1.31 -21.01 -8.66
#